data_AF-A0A924EH44-F1
#
_entry.id   AF-A0A924EH44-F1
#
_cell.length_a   1.000
_cell.length_b   1.000
_cell.length_c   1.000
_cell.angle_alpha   90.00
_cell.angle_beta   90.00
_cell.angle_gamma   90.00
#
_symmetry.space_group_name_H-M   'P 1'
#
loop_
_entity.id
_entity.type
_entity.pdbx_description
1 polymer ?
#
loop_
_entity_poly.entity_id
_entity_poly.type
_entity_poly.pdbx_seq_one_letter_code
_entity_poly.pdbx_strand_id
1 'polypeptide(L)'
;KLVTSSENARSIAASLEAINQTVNNLAGLSGTLAKENDEIKNIIHNTNNITASFAKNGDTIRRILSNFNNVSNQLANAHIQQTFNELQGSVTQLQDVMKKMNSNDGSLGLLINNKDLYNNMNSSIKSIDRLMTDLKEHPSRYVNVTIFGRKKKD
;
A
#
# COMPACT_ATOMS: atom_id res chain seq x y z
N LYS A 1 -19.55 -72.89 -52.09
CA LYS A 1 -18.11 -72.63 -51.81
C LYS A 1 -17.64 -71.24 -52.30
N LEU A 2 -18.10 -70.72 -53.44
CA LEU A 2 -17.68 -69.37 -53.91
C LEU A 2 -18.32 -68.20 -53.10
N VAL A 3 -19.57 -68.34 -52.65
CA VAL A 3 -20.29 -67.31 -51.87
C VAL A 3 -19.62 -67.04 -50.51
N THR A 4 -19.20 -68.08 -49.80
CA THR A 4 -18.54 -67.99 -48.48
C THR A 4 -17.17 -67.30 -48.52
N SER A 5 -16.45 -67.40 -49.65
CA SER A 5 -15.17 -66.70 -49.81
C SER A 5 -15.33 -65.19 -50.01
N SER A 6 -16.42 -64.77 -50.67
CA SER A 6 -16.76 -63.36 -50.88
C SER A 6 -17.18 -62.67 -49.59
N GLU A 7 -17.96 -63.37 -48.76
CA GLU A 7 -18.38 -62.90 -47.44
C GLU A 7 -17.19 -62.72 -46.49
N ASN A 8 -16.30 -63.71 -46.43
CA ASN A 8 -15.06 -63.61 -45.64
C ASN A 8 -14.18 -62.43 -46.08
N ALA A 9 -14.03 -62.19 -47.38
CA ALA A 9 -13.27 -61.06 -47.89
C ALA A 9 -13.86 -59.71 -47.48
N ARG A 10 -15.19 -59.57 -47.49
CA ARG A 10 -15.89 -58.37 -47.02
C ARG A 10 -15.71 -58.13 -45.53
N SER A 11 -15.84 -59.17 -44.70
CA SER A 11 -15.63 -59.07 -43.25
C SER A 11 -14.18 -58.70 -42.89
N ILE A 12 -13.20 -59.24 -43.61
CA ILE A 12 -11.78 -58.87 -43.46
C ILE A 12 -11.57 -57.40 -43.83
N ALA A 13 -12.11 -56.95 -44.96
CA ALA A 13 -12.00 -55.55 -45.38
C ALA A 13 -12.59 -54.59 -44.33
N ALA A 14 -13.80 -54.89 -43.82
CA ALA A 14 -14.42 -54.10 -42.76
C ALA A 14 -13.58 -54.08 -41.46
N SER A 15 -12.96 -55.21 -41.11
CA SER A 15 -12.08 -55.30 -39.94
C SER A 15 -10.80 -54.47 -40.12
N LEU A 16 -10.19 -54.49 -41.31
CA LEU A 16 -9.03 -53.66 -41.64
C LEU A 16 -9.37 -52.17 -41.59
N GLU A 17 -10.56 -51.79 -42.07
CA GLU A 17 -11.05 -50.41 -41.99
C GLU A 17 -11.21 -49.96 -40.53
N ALA A 18 -11.82 -50.80 -39.68
CA ALA A 18 -11.97 -50.52 -38.26
C ALA A 18 -10.61 -50.43 -37.52
N ILE A 19 -9.65 -51.28 -37.88
CA ILE A 19 -8.27 -51.21 -37.36
C ILE A 19 -7.61 -49.90 -37.77
N ASN A 20 -7.72 -49.50 -39.05
CA ASN A 20 -7.17 -48.23 -39.52
C ASN A 20 -7.77 -47.02 -38.79
N GLN A 21 -9.08 -47.03 -38.56
CA GLN A 21 -9.73 -45.98 -37.76
C GLN A 21 -9.21 -45.96 -36.31
N THR A 22 -9.03 -47.13 -35.71
CA THR A 22 -8.47 -47.25 -34.35
C THR A 22 -7.05 -46.72 -34.27
N VAL A 23 -6.20 -47.05 -35.24
CA VAL A 23 -4.82 -46.54 -35.33
C VAL A 23 -4.80 -45.02 -35.49
N ASN A 24 -5.67 -44.45 -36.33
CA ASN A 24 -5.79 -43.00 -36.48
C ASN A 24 -6.26 -42.31 -35.20
N ASN A 25 -7.24 -42.89 -34.50
CA ASN A 25 -7.71 -42.38 -33.21
C ASN A 25 -6.60 -42.43 -32.15
N LEU A 26 -5.81 -43.51 -32.11
CA LEU A 26 -4.67 -43.65 -31.20
C LEU A 26 -3.57 -42.63 -31.52
N ALA A 27 -3.27 -42.39 -32.79
CA ALA A 27 -2.33 -41.35 -33.20
C ALA A 27 -2.81 -39.96 -32.76
N GLY A 28 -4.08 -39.65 -32.94
CA GLY A 28 -4.70 -38.41 -32.47
C GLY A 28 -4.62 -38.25 -30.95
N LEU A 29 -5.00 -39.28 -30.20
CA LEU A 29 -4.92 -39.30 -28.74
C LEU A 29 -3.48 -39.11 -28.25
N SER A 30 -2.52 -39.79 -28.87
CA SER A 30 -1.10 -39.62 -28.54
C SER A 30 -0.62 -38.18 -28.76
N GLY A 31 -1.09 -37.53 -29.83
CA GLY A 31 -0.80 -36.12 -30.09
C GLY A 31 -1.42 -35.20 -29.04
N THR A 32 -2.67 -35.43 -28.66
CA THR A 32 -3.33 -34.69 -27.58
C THR A 32 -2.59 -34.87 -26.25
N LEU A 33 -2.23 -36.09 -25.88
CA LEU A 33 -1.49 -36.36 -24.64
C LEU A 33 -0.11 -35.68 -24.62
N ALA A 34 0.60 -35.64 -25.75
CA ALA A 34 1.86 -34.91 -25.85
C ALA A 34 1.66 -33.41 -25.59
N LYS A 35 0.63 -32.81 -26.17
CA LYS A 35 0.30 -31.39 -25.96
C LYS A 35 -0.09 -31.10 -24.51
N GLU A 36 -0.96 -31.91 -23.92
CA GLU A 36 -1.37 -31.73 -22.52
C GLU A 36 -0.18 -31.87 -21.56
N ASN A 37 0.77 -32.77 -21.86
CA ASN A 37 2.00 -32.88 -21.07
C ASN A 37 2.85 -31.60 -21.11
N ASP A 38 2.91 -30.91 -22.25
CA ASP A 38 3.64 -29.65 -22.35
C ASP A 38 2.92 -28.50 -21.62
N GLU A 39 1.58 -28.45 -21.68
CA GLU A 39 0.79 -27.50 -20.87
C GLU A 39 0.97 -27.74 -19.37
N ILE A 40 0.98 -29.00 -18.92
CA ILE A 40 1.25 -29.36 -17.52
C ILE A 40 2.64 -28.90 -17.08
N LYS A 41 3.67 -29.08 -17.91
CA LYS A 41 5.03 -28.57 -17.62
C LYS A 41 5.03 -27.05 -17.46
N ASN A 42 4.31 -26.34 -18.32
CA ASN A 42 4.20 -24.88 -18.25
C ASN A 42 3.50 -24.43 -16.97
N ILE A 43 2.42 -25.10 -16.58
CA ILE A 43 1.70 -24.84 -15.31
C ILE A 43 2.65 -25.03 -14.13
N ILE A 44 3.36 -26.16 -14.06
CA ILE A 44 4.31 -26.45 -12.98
C ILE A 44 5.41 -25.38 -12.93
N HIS A 45 5.96 -25.00 -14.08
CA HIS A 45 6.97 -23.94 -14.16
C HIS A 45 6.43 -22.60 -13.64
N ASN A 46 5.23 -22.20 -14.07
CA ASN A 46 4.58 -20.97 -13.62
C ASN A 46 4.28 -20.99 -12.12
N THR A 47 3.75 -22.10 -11.59
CA THR A 47 3.51 -22.27 -10.15
C THR A 47 4.81 -22.14 -9.35
N ASN A 48 5.90 -22.79 -9.80
CA ASN A 48 7.21 -22.66 -9.15
C ASN A 48 7.72 -21.21 -9.17
N ASN A 49 7.57 -20.49 -10.28
CA ASN A 49 7.96 -19.09 -10.39
C ASN A 49 7.13 -18.19 -9.45
N ILE A 50 5.83 -18.41 -9.34
CA ILE A 50 4.93 -17.69 -8.41
C ILE A 50 5.35 -17.96 -6.97
N THR A 51 5.53 -19.22 -6.59
CA THR A 51 5.93 -19.60 -5.22
C THR A 51 7.32 -19.05 -4.87
N ALA A 52 8.27 -19.10 -5.80
CA ALA A 52 9.59 -18.51 -5.61
C ALA A 52 9.53 -16.98 -5.47
N SER A 53 8.70 -16.32 -6.28
CA SER A 53 8.48 -14.86 -6.18
C SER A 53 7.84 -14.48 -4.85
N PHE A 54 6.87 -15.27 -4.37
CA PHE A 54 6.25 -15.07 -3.05
C PHE A 54 7.26 -15.24 -1.93
N ALA A 55 8.04 -16.33 -1.95
CA ALA A 55 9.09 -16.59 -0.97
C ALA A 55 10.14 -15.46 -0.93
N LYS A 56 10.61 -15.01 -2.10
CA LYS A 56 11.56 -13.91 -2.25
C LYS A 56 11.03 -12.58 -1.68
N ASN A 57 9.73 -12.33 -1.79
CA ASN A 57 9.11 -11.10 -1.31
C ASN A 57 8.67 -11.15 0.16
N GLY A 58 8.74 -12.31 0.82
CA GLY A 58 8.31 -12.48 2.22
C GLY A 58 9.00 -11.53 3.20
N ASP A 59 10.30 -11.31 3.05
CA ASP A 59 11.06 -10.38 3.89
C ASP A 59 10.65 -8.92 3.68
N THR A 60 10.40 -8.53 2.42
CA THR A 60 9.92 -7.19 2.07
C THR A 60 8.54 -6.94 2.67
N ILE A 61 7.62 -7.90 2.56
CA ILE A 61 6.27 -7.82 3.14
C ILE A 61 6.36 -7.71 4.67
N ARG A 62 7.15 -8.58 5.32
CA ARG A 62 7.34 -8.52 6.78
C ARG A 62 7.89 -7.17 7.24
N ARG A 63 8.83 -6.59 6.50
CA ARG A 63 9.37 -5.24 6.78
C ARG A 63 8.33 -4.14 6.60
N ILE A 64 7.50 -4.20 5.55
CA ILE A 64 6.41 -3.24 5.34
C ILE A 64 5.42 -3.31 6.50
N LEU A 65 5.01 -4.52 6.90
CA LEU A 65 4.09 -4.71 8.03
C LEU A 65 4.69 -4.24 9.35
N SER A 66 5.97 -4.51 9.60
CA SER A 66 6.67 -4.02 10.79
C SER A 66 6.76 -2.49 10.80
N ASN A 67 7.15 -1.87 9.69
CA ASN A 67 7.20 -0.41 9.57
C ASN A 67 5.82 0.20 9.75
N PHE A 68 4.77 -0.39 9.17
CA PHE A 68 3.39 0.06 9.33
C PHE A 68 2.95 -0.01 10.80
N ASN A 69 3.22 -1.12 11.50
CA ASN A 69 2.93 -1.24 12.92
C ASN A 69 3.68 -0.19 13.76
N ASN A 70 4.97 0.03 13.48
CA ASN A 70 5.76 1.03 14.20
C ASN A 70 5.22 2.44 13.99
N VAL A 71 4.95 2.82 12.74
CA VAL A 71 4.37 4.11 12.38
C VAL A 71 2.98 4.28 13.00
N SER A 72 2.13 3.26 12.90
CA SER A 72 0.78 3.27 13.46
C SER A 72 0.82 3.45 14.97
N ASN A 73 1.73 2.75 15.66
CA ASN A 73 1.96 2.92 17.09
C ASN A 73 2.52 4.31 17.43
N GLN A 74 3.47 4.83 16.66
CA GLN A 74 3.99 6.18 16.86
C GLN A 74 2.90 7.24 16.70
N LEU A 75 2.01 7.08 15.71
CA LEU A 75 0.89 7.98 15.48
C LEU A 75 -0.17 7.86 16.58
N ALA A 76 -0.49 6.63 17.01
CA ALA A 76 -1.45 6.39 18.10
C ALA A 76 -0.96 6.96 19.44
N ASN A 77 0.36 6.91 19.69
CA ASN A 77 1.00 7.49 20.88
C ASN A 77 1.44 8.94 20.68
N ALA A 78 1.16 9.54 19.52
CA ALA A 78 1.49 10.93 19.29
C ALA A 78 0.53 11.79 20.12
N HIS A 79 1.07 12.54 21.08
CA HIS A 79 0.30 13.42 21.97
C HIS A 79 -0.16 14.70 21.25
N ILE A 80 -0.54 14.60 19.97
CA ILE A 80 -0.83 15.74 19.08
C ILE A 80 -1.91 16.64 19.68
N GLN A 81 -2.97 16.05 20.24
CA GLN A 81 -4.05 16.80 20.88
C GLN A 81 -3.56 17.55 22.13
N GLN A 82 -2.70 16.94 22.94
CA GLN A 82 -2.15 17.59 24.13
C GLN A 82 -1.21 18.73 23.73
N THR A 83 -0.27 18.50 22.81
CA THR A 83 0.64 19.53 22.29
C THR A 83 -0.14 20.71 21.69
N PHE A 84 -1.22 20.43 20.98
CA PHE A 84 -2.12 21.44 20.44
C PHE A 84 -2.77 22.29 21.54
N ASN A 85 -3.28 21.64 22.60
CA ASN A 85 -3.90 22.33 23.72
C ASN A 85 -2.90 23.20 24.49
N GLU A 86 -1.68 22.71 24.70
CA GLU A 86 -0.59 23.46 25.36
C GLU A 86 -0.16 24.68 24.52
N LEU A 87 -0.07 24.53 23.19
CA LEU A 87 0.19 25.63 22.27
C LEU A 87 -0.94 26.66 22.29
N GLN A 88 -2.20 26.23 22.26
CA GLN A 88 -3.35 27.13 22.38
C GLN A 88 -3.32 27.92 23.68
N GLY A 89 -3.02 27.26 24.81
CA GLY A 89 -2.87 27.91 26.11
C GLY A 89 -1.76 28.97 26.10
N SER A 90 -0.61 28.65 25.50
CA SER A 90 0.52 29.58 25.35
C SER A 90 0.14 30.80 24.50
N VAL A 91 -0.57 30.60 23.39
CA VAL A 91 -1.08 31.67 22.53
C VAL A 91 -2.06 32.58 23.29
N THR A 92 -2.98 32.00 24.07
CA THR A 92 -3.92 32.76 24.90
C THR A 92 -3.19 33.58 25.96
N GLN A 93 -2.20 33.00 26.65
CA GLN A 93 -1.38 33.74 27.61
C GLN A 93 -0.63 34.91 26.96
N LEU A 94 -0.05 34.69 25.77
CA LEU A 94 0.61 35.76 25.01
C LEU A 94 -0.38 36.86 24.63
N GLN A 95 -1.60 36.52 24.18
CA GLN A 95 -2.64 37.51 23.92
C GLN A 95 -2.97 38.35 25.15
N ASP A 96 -3.04 37.74 26.33
CA ASP A 96 -3.36 38.44 27.57
C ASP A 96 -2.22 39.35 28.05
N VAL A 97 -0.96 38.93 27.86
CA VAL A 97 0.21 39.79 28.06
C VAL A 97 0.16 41.00 27.12
N MET A 98 -0.14 40.78 25.83
CA MET A 98 -0.27 41.85 24.84
C MET A 98 -1.40 42.84 25.18
N LYS A 99 -2.54 42.34 25.66
CA LYS A 99 -3.65 43.20 26.12
C LYS A 99 -3.25 44.07 27.31
N LYS A 100 -2.52 43.52 28.27
CA LYS A 100 -2.00 44.26 29.43
C LYS A 100 -0.96 45.31 29.02
N MET A 101 -0.09 45.00 28.05
CA MET A 101 0.86 45.97 27.50
C MET A 101 0.17 47.12 26.77
N ASN A 102 -0.99 46.88 26.13
CA ASN A 102 -1.80 47.91 25.48
C ASN A 102 -2.71 48.67 26.45
N SER A 103 -2.76 48.27 27.72
CA SER A 103 -3.45 49.04 28.75
C SER A 103 -2.49 50.08 29.36
N ASN A 104 -2.97 51.29 29.62
CA ASN A 104 -2.19 52.32 30.32
C ASN A 104 -2.01 52.01 31.82
N ASP A 105 -2.46 50.83 32.28
CA ASP A 105 -2.37 50.39 33.67
C ASP A 105 -1.00 49.76 33.96
N GLY A 106 -0.24 50.40 34.85
CA GLY A 106 1.04 49.92 35.37
C GLY A 106 2.29 50.44 34.66
N SER A 107 3.43 50.35 35.35
CA SER A 107 4.72 50.89 34.94
C SER A 107 5.24 50.36 33.59
N LEU A 108 4.80 49.15 33.19
CA LEU A 108 5.19 48.49 31.94
C LEU A 108 4.42 49.04 30.73
N GLY A 109 3.12 49.32 30.88
CA GLY A 109 2.31 49.98 29.84
C GLY A 109 2.73 51.44 29.60
N LEU A 110 3.23 52.10 30.66
CA LEU A 110 3.85 53.43 30.58
C LEU A 110 5.24 53.42 29.93
N LEU A 111 5.95 52.29 29.93
CA LEU A 111 7.31 52.13 29.38
C LEU A 111 7.33 51.59 27.94
N ILE A 112 6.42 50.67 27.59
CA ILE A 112 6.39 49.97 26.29
C ILE A 112 5.14 50.39 25.52
N ASN A 113 5.08 51.65 25.08
CA ASN A 113 4.00 52.14 24.21
C ASN A 113 4.42 52.14 22.73
N ASN A 114 5.03 51.05 22.26
CA ASN A 114 5.42 50.91 20.86
C ASN A 114 4.31 50.21 20.07
N LYS A 115 3.52 51.02 19.35
CA LYS A 115 2.41 50.54 18.51
C LYS A 115 2.86 49.57 17.42
N ASP A 116 4.06 49.74 16.87
CA ASP A 116 4.57 48.85 15.81
C ASP A 116 4.90 47.47 16.36
N LEU A 117 5.52 47.40 17.55
CA LEU A 117 5.75 46.13 18.23
C LEU A 117 4.42 45.42 18.56
N TYR A 118 3.44 46.17 19.08
CA TYR A 118 2.10 45.63 19.35
C TYR A 118 1.44 45.07 18.09
N ASN A 119 1.42 45.85 17.01
CA ASN A 119 0.81 45.45 15.74
C ASN A 119 1.50 44.23 15.14
N ASN A 120 2.83 44.17 15.19
CA ASN A 120 3.61 43.02 14.71
C ASN A 120 3.33 41.76 15.52
N MET A 121 3.39 41.83 16.85
CA MET A 121 3.12 40.67 17.72
C MET A 121 1.66 40.19 17.61
N ASN A 122 0.70 41.12 17.56
CA ASN A 122 -0.71 40.79 17.34
C ASN A 122 -0.91 40.10 15.97
N SER A 123 -0.22 40.56 14.94
CA SER A 123 -0.27 39.93 13.61
C SER A 123 0.38 38.54 13.61
N SER A 124 1.51 38.36 14.31
CA SER A 124 2.15 37.06 14.47
C SER A 124 1.26 36.06 15.22
N ILE A 125 0.63 36.48 16.32
CA ILE A 125 -0.31 35.66 17.09
C ILE A 125 -1.49 35.22 16.24
N LYS A 126 -2.09 36.13 15.45
CA LYS A 126 -3.17 35.79 14.52
C LYS A 126 -2.73 34.79 13.44
N SER A 127 -1.50 34.89 12.97
CA SER A 127 -0.94 33.92 12.02
C SER A 127 -0.74 32.54 12.65
N ILE A 128 -0.30 32.48 13.91
CA ILE A 128 -0.18 31.23 14.67
C ILE A 128 -1.56 30.61 14.88
N ASP A 129 -2.56 31.40 15.26
CA ASP A 129 -3.94 30.94 15.46
C ASP A 129 -4.55 30.34 14.18
N ARG A 130 -4.31 30.99 13.03
CA ARG A 130 -4.70 30.44 11.71
C ARG A 130 -3.97 29.16 11.37
N LEU A 131 -2.66 29.09 11.59
CA LEU A 131 -1.88 27.87 11.34
C LEU A 131 -2.39 26.72 12.21
N MET A 132 -2.71 27.00 13.47
CA MET A 132 -3.22 26.01 14.41
C MET A 132 -4.62 25.55 14.00
N THR A 133 -5.47 26.45 13.53
CA THR A 133 -6.77 26.09 12.93
C THR A 133 -6.61 25.21 11.69
N ASP A 134 -5.73 25.59 10.75
CA ASP A 134 -5.48 24.79 9.53
C ASP A 134 -4.89 23.43 9.86
N LEU A 135 -3.98 23.33 10.84
CA LEU A 135 -3.42 22.07 11.31
C LEU A 135 -4.49 21.15 11.91
N LYS A 136 -5.47 21.71 12.61
CA LYS A 136 -6.59 20.96 13.20
C LYS A 136 -7.55 20.43 12.14
N GLU A 137 -7.87 21.24 11.13
CA GLU A 137 -8.77 20.87 10.03
C GLU A 137 -8.08 19.98 8.98
N HIS A 138 -6.77 20.15 8.80
CA HIS A 138 -5.96 19.52 7.75
C HIS A 138 -4.62 18.97 8.26
N PRO A 139 -4.63 18.04 9.23
CA PRO A 139 -3.40 17.51 9.85
C PRO A 139 -2.46 16.82 8.84
N SER A 140 -3.01 16.27 7.75
CA SER A 140 -2.25 15.60 6.69
C SER A 140 -1.31 16.53 5.90
N ARG A 141 -1.53 17.86 5.91
CA ARG A 141 -0.63 18.83 5.25
C ARG A 141 0.72 18.98 5.96
N TYR A 142 0.78 18.60 7.25
CA TYR A 142 1.91 18.92 8.13
C TYR A 142 2.57 17.67 8.74
N VAL A 143 1.91 16.51 8.71
CA VAL A 143 2.47 15.24 9.18
C VAL A 143 2.86 14.36 7.99
N ASN A 144 4.16 14.25 7.72
CA ASN A 144 4.71 13.36 6.69
C ASN A 144 5.15 12.03 7.31
N VAL A 145 4.39 10.96 7.01
CA VAL A 145 4.72 9.61 7.45
C VAL A 145 5.66 8.95 6.45
N THR A 146 6.93 8.75 6.83
CA THR A 146 7.92 8.08 5.97
C THR A 146 7.94 6.57 6.26
N ILE A 147 7.61 5.75 5.27
CA ILE A 147 7.40 4.28 5.41
C ILE A 147 8.71 3.49 5.22
N PHE A 148 9.82 4.17 4.92
CA PHE A 148 11.12 3.55 4.66
C PHE A 148 12.15 3.87 5.74
N GLY A 149 12.28 2.95 6.71
CA GLY A 149 13.38 2.97 7.68
C GLY A 149 14.71 2.70 6.99
N ARG A 150 15.64 3.67 7.09
CA ARG A 150 17.04 3.51 6.66
C ARG A 150 17.70 2.40 7.49
N LYS A 151 18.27 1.39 6.82
CA LYS A 151 19.18 0.41 7.44
C LYS A 151 20.38 1.17 8.00
N LYS A 152 20.68 1.06 9.30
CA LYS A 152 22.05 1.26 9.78
C LYS A 152 22.91 0.17 9.13
N LYS A 153 23.96 0.60 8.42
CA LYS A 153 25.08 -0.27 8.04
C LYS A 153 25.96 -0.35 9.28
N ASP A 154 26.09 -1.55 9.83
CA ASP A 154 27.28 -1.94 10.59
C ASP A 154 28.35 -2.39 9.57
#